data_AF-A0A3P7F9M9-F1
#
_entry.id   AF-A0A3P7F9M9-F1
#
_cell.length_a   1.000
_cell.length_b   1.000
_cell.length_c   1.000
_cell.angle_alpha   90.00
_cell.angle_beta   90.00
_cell.angle_gamma   90.00
#
_symmetry.space_group_name_H-M   'P 1'
#
loop_
_entity.id
_entity.type
_entity.pdbx_description
1 polymer ?
#
loop_
_entity_poly.entity_id
_entity_poly.type
_entity_poly.pdbx_seq_one_letter_code
_entity_poly.pdbx_strand_id
1 'polypeptide(L)'
;MPSTSDDITNRQSADWFAVTPAFSEPLSVEARFLRTISVFGQRGQVNMELRLTNSSLTQSTLFKVCARLPTDTTKAHCSESFPEIPSLPYGTNSVVFFGVNFCESTQPVRFVLMYQLSTVDDELAKPITLDVSIKPPVGELFQPLDMKLGDFVSKQGQFRIVALHWS
;
A
#
# COMPACT_ATOMS: atom_id res chain seq x y z
N MET A 1 -43.04 12.85 -10.54
CA MET A 1 -42.85 11.93 -9.39
C MET A 1 -41.55 11.17 -9.67
N PRO A 2 -40.59 11.18 -8.73
CA PRO A 2 -39.17 11.28 -9.05
C PRO A 2 -38.52 9.96 -9.48
N SER A 3 -37.51 10.11 -10.33
CA SER A 3 -36.62 9.08 -10.87
C SER A 3 -35.61 8.60 -9.82
N THR A 4 -35.68 7.33 -9.45
CA THR A 4 -34.60 6.62 -8.74
C THR A 4 -33.83 5.78 -9.75
N SER A 5 -32.67 6.28 -10.14
CA SER A 5 -31.56 5.45 -10.58
C SER A 5 -30.35 6.02 -9.87
N ASP A 6 -30.24 5.64 -8.60
CA ASP A 6 -29.07 5.90 -7.78
C ASP A 6 -27.89 5.19 -8.45
N ASP A 7 -26.98 6.02 -8.92
CA ASP A 7 -25.71 5.67 -9.52
C ASP A 7 -24.84 4.97 -8.46
N ILE A 8 -24.92 3.63 -8.40
CA ILE A 8 -24.05 2.78 -7.59
C ILE A 8 -22.67 2.72 -8.27
N THR A 9 -22.01 3.86 -8.40
CA THR A 9 -20.65 3.95 -8.93
C THR A 9 -19.88 5.09 -8.28
N ASN A 10 -19.89 5.15 -6.94
CA ASN A 10 -18.88 5.91 -6.23
C ASN A 10 -18.36 5.14 -5.02
N ARG A 11 -17.69 4.02 -5.29
CA ARG A 11 -16.75 3.43 -4.33
C ARG A 11 -15.62 4.44 -4.19
N GLN A 12 -15.66 5.25 -3.13
CA GLN A 12 -14.59 6.16 -2.72
C GLN A 12 -13.25 5.42 -2.78
N SER A 13 -12.48 5.63 -3.85
CA SER A 13 -11.07 5.28 -3.83
C SER A 13 -10.42 6.19 -2.80
N ALA A 14 -9.70 5.65 -1.83
CA ALA A 14 -8.97 6.48 -0.86
C ALA A 14 -8.10 7.52 -1.60
N ASP A 15 -7.91 8.71 -1.04
CA ASP A 15 -7.03 9.69 -1.69
C ASP A 15 -5.58 9.20 -1.72
N TRP A 16 -4.84 9.62 -2.75
CA TRP A 16 -3.40 9.39 -2.82
C TRP A 16 -2.70 10.16 -1.69
N PHE A 17 -1.73 9.53 -1.04
CA PHE A 17 -0.89 10.16 -0.04
C PHE A 17 0.59 10.01 -0.41
N ALA A 18 1.37 11.05 -0.11
CA ALA A 18 2.81 11.04 -0.35
C ALA A 18 3.52 10.03 0.57
N VAL A 19 4.36 9.19 -0.01
CA VAL A 19 5.22 8.24 0.71
C VAL A 19 6.63 8.80 0.83
N THR A 20 7.10 9.46 -0.22
CA THR A 20 8.36 10.22 -0.20
C THR A 20 8.08 11.72 0.03
N PRO A 21 9.08 12.50 0.46
CA PRO A 21 8.95 13.96 0.54
C PRO A 21 8.57 14.59 -0.80
N ALA A 22 7.94 15.77 -0.78
CA ALA A 22 7.45 16.47 -1.99
C ALA A 22 8.55 16.77 -3.03
N PHE A 23 9.82 16.84 -2.60
CA PHE A 23 10.99 17.10 -3.45
C PHE A 23 11.91 15.88 -3.54
N SER A 24 11.35 14.68 -3.37
CA SER A 24 12.13 13.45 -3.53
C SER A 24 12.56 13.28 -4.98
N GLU A 25 13.86 13.13 -5.18
CA GLU A 25 14.46 12.91 -6.47
C GLU A 25 15.41 11.71 -6.44
N PRO A 26 15.60 11.02 -7.58
CA PRO A 26 14.89 11.20 -8.85
C PRO A 26 13.48 10.56 -8.89
N LEU A 27 13.07 9.85 -7.84
CA LEU A 27 11.82 9.09 -7.80
C LEU A 27 10.90 9.60 -6.69
N SER A 28 9.70 10.04 -7.06
CA SER A 28 8.61 10.35 -6.14
C SER A 28 7.62 9.18 -6.06
N VAL A 29 7.16 8.90 -4.84
CA VAL A 29 6.26 7.79 -4.55
C VAL A 29 5.03 8.31 -3.82
N GLU A 30 3.87 8.06 -4.40
CA GLU A 30 2.58 8.20 -3.73
C GLU A 30 1.97 6.81 -3.55
N ALA A 31 1.12 6.64 -2.54
CA ALA A 31 0.42 5.41 -2.29
C ALA A 31 -1.07 5.63 -2.07
N ARG A 32 -1.85 4.57 -2.28
CA ARG A 32 -3.28 4.52 -1.98
C ARG A 32 -3.69 3.13 -1.57
N PHE A 33 -4.50 3.02 -0.52
CA PHE A 33 -5.11 1.75 -0.11
C PHE A 33 -6.38 1.45 -0.94
N LEU A 34 -6.53 0.19 -1.32
CA LEU A 34 -7.69 -0.32 -2.03
C LEU A 34 -8.56 -1.13 -1.07
N ARG A 35 -9.81 -0.70 -0.89
CA ARG A 35 -10.81 -1.35 -0.02
C ARG A 35 -11.57 -2.49 -0.68
N THR A 36 -11.09 -2.96 -1.83
CA THR A 36 -11.64 -4.13 -2.50
C THR A 36 -11.11 -5.40 -1.87
N ILE A 37 -11.97 -6.41 -1.69
CA ILE A 37 -11.58 -7.76 -1.26
C ILE A 37 -10.38 -8.20 -2.09
N SER A 38 -9.33 -8.69 -1.41
CA SER A 38 -8.10 -9.09 -2.09
C SER A 38 -8.41 -10.12 -3.18
N VAL A 39 -8.11 -9.77 -4.44
CA VAL A 39 -8.18 -10.69 -5.57
C VAL A 39 -7.13 -11.81 -5.48
N PHE A 40 -6.16 -11.64 -4.58
CA PHE A 40 -5.07 -12.58 -4.33
C PHE A 40 -5.38 -13.60 -3.22
N GLY A 41 -6.59 -13.52 -2.63
CA GLY A 41 -7.20 -14.60 -1.87
C GLY A 41 -6.67 -14.83 -0.45
N GLN A 42 -5.65 -14.11 0.02
CA GLN A 42 -5.14 -14.26 1.39
C GLN A 42 -5.96 -13.44 2.40
N ARG A 43 -6.40 -14.08 3.49
CA ARG A 43 -7.03 -13.39 4.62
C ARG A 43 -6.04 -12.40 5.25
N GLY A 44 -6.51 -11.20 5.57
CA GLY A 44 -5.70 -10.15 6.19
C GLY A 44 -4.78 -9.38 5.22
N GLN A 45 -4.80 -9.70 3.92
CA GLN A 45 -4.08 -8.93 2.92
C GLN A 45 -4.82 -7.64 2.58
N VAL A 46 -4.07 -6.55 2.58
CA VAL A 46 -4.48 -5.22 2.14
C VAL A 46 -3.84 -4.94 0.78
N ASN A 47 -4.66 -4.50 -0.17
CA ASN A 47 -4.17 -4.12 -1.49
C ASN A 47 -3.82 -2.64 -1.50
N MET A 48 -2.70 -2.32 -2.13
CA MET A 48 -2.20 -0.97 -2.26
C MET A 48 -1.76 -0.71 -3.69
N GLU A 49 -1.99 0.51 -4.17
CA GLU A 49 -1.35 1.02 -5.36
C GLU A 49 -0.22 1.97 -4.97
N LEU A 50 0.88 1.90 -5.70
CA LEU A 50 1.92 2.93 -5.68
C LEU A 50 1.93 3.65 -7.02
N ARG A 51 2.05 4.98 -6.99
CA ARG A 51 2.37 5.80 -8.15
C ARG A 51 3.84 6.18 -8.06
N LEU A 52 4.62 5.68 -9.01
CA LEU A 52 6.04 5.91 -9.15
C LEU A 52 6.23 6.99 -10.21
N THR A 53 6.62 8.19 -9.82
CA THR A 53 6.80 9.35 -10.72
C THR A 53 8.27 9.68 -10.85
N ASN A 54 8.80 9.69 -12.07
CA ASN A 54 10.17 10.13 -12.33
C ASN A 54 10.22 11.68 -12.33
N SER A 55 10.77 12.22 -11.26
CA SER A 55 10.97 13.65 -10.99
C SER A 55 12.43 14.10 -11.16
N SER A 56 13.26 13.34 -11.86
CA SER A 56 14.69 13.63 -12.05
C SER A 56 14.97 15.03 -12.64
N LEU A 57 15.74 15.88 -11.94
CA LEU A 57 16.13 17.20 -12.46
C LEU A 57 16.95 17.15 -13.74
N THR A 58 17.73 16.10 -13.91
CA THR A 58 18.60 15.93 -15.09
C THR A 58 17.84 15.37 -16.30
N GLN A 59 16.51 15.29 -16.22
CA GLN A 59 15.64 14.71 -17.25
C GLN A 59 16.04 13.28 -17.65
N SER A 60 16.66 12.55 -16.71
CA SER A 60 17.15 11.20 -16.95
C SER A 60 16.02 10.18 -16.93
N THR A 61 16.17 9.10 -17.71
CA THR A 61 15.27 7.94 -17.62
C THR A 61 15.71 7.03 -16.49
N LEU A 62 14.76 6.52 -15.72
CA LEU A 62 15.02 5.47 -14.72
C LEU A 62 14.82 4.11 -15.37
N PHE A 63 15.75 3.18 -15.16
CA PHE A 63 15.69 1.81 -15.68
C PHE A 63 15.61 0.79 -14.55
N LYS A 64 15.10 -0.40 -14.89
CA LYS A 64 15.02 -1.57 -14.00
C LYS A 64 14.38 -1.23 -12.64
N VAL A 65 13.28 -0.48 -12.65
CA VAL A 65 12.61 -0.04 -11.42
C VAL A 65 11.88 -1.24 -10.81
N CYS A 66 12.29 -1.65 -9.62
CA CYS A 66 11.72 -2.81 -8.93
C CYS A 66 11.71 -2.60 -7.40
N ALA A 67 11.03 -3.50 -6.69
CA ALA A 67 11.06 -3.53 -5.23
C ALA A 67 11.77 -4.77 -4.70
N ARG A 68 12.60 -4.56 -3.67
CA ARG A 68 13.20 -5.60 -2.86
C ARG A 68 12.45 -5.70 -1.54
N LEU A 69 11.87 -6.87 -1.30
CA LEU A 69 11.09 -7.14 -0.10
C LEU A 69 11.98 -7.76 0.99
N PRO A 70 11.81 -7.38 2.27
CA PRO A 70 12.41 -8.11 3.37
C PRO A 70 11.90 -9.56 3.41
N THR A 71 12.76 -10.49 3.80
CA THR A 71 12.41 -11.92 3.92
C THR A 71 11.72 -12.26 5.24
N ASP A 72 11.73 -11.35 6.21
CA ASP A 72 11.06 -11.54 7.51
C ASP A 72 9.55 -11.35 7.38
N THR A 73 8.81 -12.44 7.54
CA THR A 73 7.34 -12.47 7.48
C THR A 73 6.67 -12.44 8.87
N THR A 74 7.46 -12.35 9.95
CA THR A 74 6.93 -12.30 11.32
C THR A 74 6.29 -10.94 11.66
N LYS A 75 6.52 -9.93 10.81
CA LYS A 75 5.99 -8.57 10.93
C LYS A 75 5.23 -8.19 9.65
N ALA A 76 4.74 -6.95 9.61
CA ALA A 76 4.15 -6.38 8.41
C ALA A 76 5.10 -6.53 7.21
N HIS A 77 4.65 -7.24 6.18
CA HIS A 77 5.47 -7.58 5.01
C HIS A 77 4.65 -7.46 3.73
N CYS A 78 5.33 -7.24 2.62
CA CYS A 78 4.70 -7.34 1.31
C CYS A 78 4.55 -8.82 0.95
N SER A 79 3.32 -9.28 0.77
CA SER A 79 3.01 -10.63 0.31
C SER A 79 3.23 -10.76 -1.20
N GLU A 80 3.02 -9.66 -1.94
CA GLU A 80 3.14 -9.61 -3.40
C GLU A 80 3.71 -8.26 -3.84
N SER A 81 4.50 -8.29 -4.92
CA SER A 81 5.13 -7.13 -5.54
C SER A 81 4.82 -7.08 -7.03
N PHE A 82 4.97 -5.90 -7.61
CA PHE A 82 4.92 -5.68 -9.04
C PHE A 82 6.15 -6.22 -9.77
N PRO A 83 6.02 -6.59 -11.07
CA PRO A 83 7.16 -6.95 -11.91
C PRO A 83 8.07 -5.75 -12.15
N GLU A 84 9.34 -5.99 -12.49
CA GLU A 84 10.27 -4.92 -12.84
C GLU A 84 9.71 -4.05 -13.98
N ILE A 85 9.79 -2.73 -13.81
CA ILE A 85 9.49 -1.76 -14.86
C ILE A 85 10.80 -1.54 -15.65
N PRO A 86 10.84 -1.88 -16.95
CA PRO A 86 12.06 -1.78 -17.74
C PRO A 86 12.60 -0.34 -17.82
N SER A 87 11.70 0.61 -18.05
CA SER A 87 12.03 2.04 -18.13
C SER A 87 10.89 2.93 -17.65
N LEU A 88 11.25 4.03 -17.03
CA LEU A 88 10.37 5.09 -16.56
C LEU A 88 10.97 6.45 -16.99
N PRO A 89 10.57 6.97 -18.16
CA PRO A 89 11.08 8.24 -18.70
C PRO A 89 10.79 9.43 -17.79
N TYR A 90 11.58 10.50 -17.93
CA TYR A 90 11.39 11.74 -17.17
C TYR A 90 9.97 12.31 -17.33
N GLY A 91 9.38 12.78 -16.23
CA GLY A 91 8.06 13.40 -16.21
C GLY A 91 6.90 12.42 -16.36
N THR A 92 7.19 11.12 -16.51
CA THR A 92 6.16 10.07 -16.57
C THR A 92 5.95 9.43 -15.20
N ASN A 93 4.81 8.75 -15.05
CA ASN A 93 4.53 7.92 -13.89
C ASN A 93 4.05 6.53 -14.30
N SER A 94 4.27 5.57 -13.41
CA SER A 94 3.73 4.22 -13.49
C SER A 94 2.96 3.89 -12.22
N VAL A 95 1.78 3.28 -12.37
CA VAL A 95 0.97 2.80 -11.25
C VAL A 95 1.14 1.30 -11.12
N VAL A 96 1.56 0.86 -9.94
CA VAL A 96 1.87 -0.54 -9.65
C VAL A 96 1.13 -1.05 -8.43
N PHE A 97 0.88 -2.35 -8.36
CA PHE A 97 0.13 -2.98 -7.29
C PHE A 97 1.03 -3.69 -6.28
N PHE A 98 0.64 -3.61 -5.01
CA PHE A 98 1.26 -4.30 -3.89
C PHE A 98 0.22 -5.02 -3.06
N GLY A 99 0.55 -6.25 -2.69
CA GLY A 99 -0.11 -6.99 -1.62
C GLY A 99 0.66 -6.81 -0.33
N VAL A 100 -0.01 -6.34 0.73
CA VAL A 100 0.62 -6.15 2.05
C VAL A 100 -0.16 -6.92 3.10
N ASN A 101 0.54 -7.70 3.92
CA ASN A 101 -0.01 -8.29 5.13
C ASN A 101 0.56 -7.54 6.34
N PHE A 102 -0.29 -6.85 7.09
CA PHE A 102 0.12 -6.12 8.29
C PHE A 102 0.17 -7.00 9.55
N CYS A 103 -0.20 -8.28 9.46
CA CYS A 103 -0.17 -9.26 10.55
C CYS A 103 -0.86 -8.75 11.83
N GLU A 104 -2.04 -8.10 11.69
CA GLU A 104 -2.80 -7.47 12.78
C GLU A 104 -2.01 -6.41 13.58
N SER A 105 -0.93 -5.89 13.00
CA SER A 105 -0.04 -4.90 13.61
C SER A 105 -0.29 -3.50 13.03
N THR A 106 -0.02 -2.47 13.83
CA THR A 106 0.00 -1.07 13.39
C THR A 106 1.39 -0.62 12.94
N GLN A 107 2.36 -1.54 12.91
CA GLN A 107 3.71 -1.28 12.43
C GLN A 107 3.71 -1.00 10.92
N PRO A 108 4.59 -0.12 10.44
CA PRO A 108 4.69 0.15 9.01
C PRO A 108 5.28 -1.06 8.28
N VAL A 109 4.78 -1.29 7.06
CA VAL A 109 5.47 -2.15 6.10
C VAL A 109 6.68 -1.41 5.56
N ARG A 110 7.80 -2.11 5.41
CA ARG A 110 9.05 -1.55 4.89
C ARG A 110 9.56 -2.38 3.72
N PHE A 111 10.02 -1.72 2.68
CA PHE A 111 10.66 -2.34 1.51
C PHE A 111 11.60 -1.34 0.84
N VAL A 112 12.42 -1.81 -0.08
CA VAL A 112 13.39 -0.97 -0.79
C VAL A 112 13.02 -0.90 -2.26
N LEU A 113 12.80 0.30 -2.80
CA LEU A 113 12.74 0.50 -4.24
C LEU A 113 14.15 0.61 -4.81
N MET A 114 14.38 0.00 -5.96
CA MET A 114 15.67 0.00 -6.66
C MET A 114 15.48 0.48 -8.10
N TYR A 115 16.42 1.25 -8.63
CA TYR A 115 16.41 1.73 -10.01
C TYR A 115 17.83 2.12 -10.47
N GLN A 116 18.01 2.26 -11.78
CA GLN A 116 19.25 2.74 -12.41
C GLN A 116 18.98 4.06 -13.17
N LEU A 117 19.96 4.97 -13.25
CA LEU A 117 19.86 6.21 -14.01
C LEU A 117 20.49 6.04 -15.40
N SER A 118 19.86 6.62 -16.43
CA SER A 118 20.32 6.59 -17.82
C SER A 118 21.72 7.19 -18.06
N THR A 119 22.26 7.95 -17.11
CA THR A 119 23.59 8.57 -17.21
C THR A 119 24.74 7.58 -16.98
N VAL A 120 24.44 6.37 -16.52
CA VAL A 120 25.45 5.33 -16.30
C VAL A 120 25.34 4.34 -17.46
N ASP A 121 26.24 4.49 -18.43
CA ASP A 121 26.32 3.72 -19.68
C ASP A 121 26.84 2.29 -19.44
N ASP A 122 26.37 1.63 -18.38
CA ASP A 122 26.94 0.37 -17.93
C ASP A 122 25.86 -0.56 -17.36
N GLU A 123 25.75 -1.75 -17.94
CA GLU A 123 24.98 -2.87 -17.37
C GLU A 123 25.48 -3.23 -15.94
N LEU A 124 26.65 -2.74 -15.53
CA LEU A 124 27.23 -2.82 -14.18
C LEU A 124 26.82 -1.67 -13.23
N ALA A 125 25.99 -0.72 -13.65
CA ALA A 125 25.58 0.40 -12.80
C ALA A 125 24.93 -0.11 -11.51
N LYS A 126 25.54 0.22 -10.35
CA LYS A 126 24.99 -0.14 -9.04
C LYS A 126 23.59 0.47 -8.90
N PRO A 127 22.55 -0.33 -8.57
CA PRO A 127 21.21 0.20 -8.41
C PRO A 127 21.18 1.21 -7.25
N ILE A 128 20.49 2.32 -7.49
CA ILE A 128 20.16 3.32 -6.48
C ILE A 128 18.98 2.79 -5.70
N THR A 129 19.03 2.91 -4.38
CA THR A 129 18.03 2.36 -3.46
C THR A 129 17.28 3.46 -2.73
N LEU A 130 15.99 3.26 -2.52
CA LEU A 130 15.11 4.15 -1.76
C LEU A 130 14.32 3.32 -0.76
N ASP A 131 14.56 3.55 0.53
CA ASP A 131 13.80 2.92 1.60
C ASP A 131 12.39 3.49 1.66
N VAL A 132 11.39 2.61 1.62
CA VAL A 132 9.97 2.93 1.70
C VAL A 132 9.41 2.39 3.01
N SER A 133 8.59 3.20 3.69
CA SER A 133 7.93 2.85 4.95
C SER A 133 6.51 3.38 4.95
N ILE A 134 5.51 2.49 4.93
CA ILE A 134 4.09 2.86 4.84
C ILE A 134 3.34 2.28 6.03
N LYS A 135 2.65 3.15 6.78
CA LYS A 135 1.83 2.74 7.93
C LYS A 135 0.38 2.47 7.48
N PRO A 136 -0.26 1.40 7.93
CA PRO A 136 -1.67 1.19 7.63
C PRO A 136 -2.51 2.22 8.39
N PRO A 137 -3.53 2.83 7.77
CA PRO A 137 -4.63 3.45 8.50
C PRO A 137 -5.30 2.35 9.34
N VAL A 138 -5.72 2.70 10.55
CA VAL A 138 -6.40 1.76 11.47
C VAL A 138 -7.59 1.07 10.80
N GLY A 139 -8.34 1.79 9.95
CA GLY A 139 -9.48 1.24 9.21
C GLY A 139 -9.12 0.13 8.21
N GLU A 140 -7.91 0.14 7.65
CA GLU A 140 -7.48 -0.87 6.67
C GLU A 140 -7.08 -2.21 7.33
N LEU A 141 -6.94 -2.23 8.66
CA LEU A 141 -6.70 -3.46 9.43
C LEU A 141 -7.98 -4.24 9.73
N PHE A 142 -9.15 -3.62 9.54
CA PHE A 142 -10.43 -4.24 9.88
C PHE A 142 -11.13 -4.79 8.64
N GLN A 143 -11.53 -6.05 8.71
CA GLN A 143 -12.45 -6.62 7.73
C GLN A 143 -13.90 -6.32 8.15
N PRO A 144 -14.80 -6.03 7.19
CA PRO A 144 -16.23 -5.97 7.48
C PRO A 144 -16.68 -7.25 8.17
N LEU A 145 -17.37 -7.10 9.30
CA LEU A 145 -17.89 -8.22 10.07
C LEU A 145 -19.41 -8.18 10.04
N ASP A 146 -20.00 -9.10 9.31
CA ASP A 146 -21.43 -9.36 9.40
C ASP A 146 -21.70 -10.19 10.65
N MET A 147 -22.49 -9.63 11.56
CA MET A 147 -22.84 -10.28 12.82
C MET A 147 -24.34 -10.19 13.06
N LYS A 148 -24.94 -11.27 13.58
CA LYS A 148 -26.35 -11.26 13.98
C LYS A 148 -26.51 -10.41 15.24
N LEU A 149 -27.68 -9.77 15.39
CA LEU A 149 -27.97 -8.92 16.53
C LEU A 149 -27.81 -9.64 17.88
N GLY A 150 -28.21 -10.91 17.97
CA GLY A 150 -28.03 -11.73 19.18
C GLY A 150 -26.56 -11.90 19.56
N ASP A 151 -25.70 -12.24 18.60
CA ASP A 151 -24.26 -12.41 18.80
C ASP A 151 -23.59 -11.09 19.20
N PHE A 152 -24.04 -9.97 18.63
CA PHE A 152 -23.56 -8.64 18.97
C PHE A 152 -23.86 -8.29 20.44
N VAL A 153 -25.11 -8.48 20.87
CA VAL A 153 -25.54 -8.22 22.25
C VAL A 153 -24.79 -9.13 23.23
N SER A 154 -24.62 -10.42 22.91
CA SER A 154 -23.87 -11.35 23.74
C SER A 154 -22.40 -10.94 23.89
N LYS A 155 -21.72 -10.52 22.81
CA LYS A 155 -20.34 -10.03 22.87
C LYS A 155 -20.23 -8.71 23.66
N GLN A 156 -21.15 -7.77 23.48
CA GLN A 156 -21.17 -6.54 24.29
C GLN A 156 -21.35 -6.83 25.78
N GLY A 157 -22.18 -7.82 26.13
CA GLY A 157 -22.37 -8.29 27.51
C GLY A 157 -21.07 -8.80 28.15
N GLN A 158 -20.24 -9.53 27.40
CA GLN A 158 -18.93 -10.02 27.88
C GLN A 158 -17.96 -8.87 28.24
N PHE A 159 -17.92 -7.80 27.42
CA PHE A 159 -17.05 -6.65 27.71
C PHE A 159 -17.49 -5.86 28.95
N ARG A 160 -18.79 -5.82 29.27
CA ARG A 160 -19.31 -5.14 30.48
C ARG A 160 -19.01 -5.90 31.77
N ILE A 161 -18.96 -7.24 31.73
CA ILE A 161 -18.68 -8.07 32.91
C ILE A 161 -17.22 -7.95 33.34
N VAL A 162 -16.28 -7.84 32.40
CA VAL A 162 -14.84 -7.72 32.71
C VAL A 162 -14.49 -6.37 33.37
N ALA A 163 -15.22 -5.30 33.03
CA ALA A 163 -15.01 -3.98 33.62
C ALA A 163 -15.38 -3.91 35.12
N LEU A 164 -16.30 -4.76 35.58
CA LEU A 164 -16.75 -4.80 36.98
C LEU A 164 -15.83 -5.62 37.90
N HIS A 165 -14.86 -6.36 37.34
CA HIS A 165 -13.91 -7.16 38.12
C HIS A 165 -12.64 -6.38 38.51
N TRP A 166 -12.51 -5.12 38.06
CA TRP A 166 -11.41 -4.21 38.41
C TRP A 166 -11.87 -3.01 39.24
N SER A 167 -13.08 -3.08 39.82
CA SER A 167 -13.63 -2.11 40.78
C SER A 167 -13.58 -2.71 42.18
#